data_AF-V5H952-F1
#
_entry.id   AF-V5H952-F1
#
_cell.length_a   1.000
_cell.length_b   1.000
_cell.length_c   1.000
_cell.angle_alpha   90.00
_cell.angle_beta   90.00
_cell.angle_gamma   90.00
#
_symmetry.space_group_name_H-M   'P 1'
#
loop_
_entity.id
_entity.type
_entity.pdbx_description
1 polymer ?
#
loop_
_entity_poly.entity_id
_entity_poly.type
_entity_poly.pdbx_seq_one_letter_code
_entity_poly.pdbx_strand_id
1 'polypeptide(L)'
;MEAPMAAVTPGGTASASGVLGGSSSLLANGNNDGTSVAPSDETDHLLAHTPDLQKTRAAIEHVSQKIARTRELIKAEQTTRDDNVNEYLKLAANADRQQMQRIKNVFEKKNQKSAQTIAQLQKKLENYIKRKRDLETHGASSSWQPRDVLQNVGQGISGVVGNIKGGLSGLASVAHSSTDNKYPSDDDSSSLTSE
;
A
#
# COMPACT_ATOMS: atom_id res chain seq x y z
N MET A 1 -25.98 40.97 -36.03
CA MET A 1 -26.48 40.59 -34.71
C MET A 1 -25.29 40.05 -33.93
N GLU A 2 -24.42 40.94 -33.45
CA GLU A 2 -24.45 41.54 -32.09
C GLU A 2 -24.23 40.48 -30.98
N ALA A 3 -22.94 40.17 -30.73
CA ALA A 3 -22.16 40.45 -29.50
C ALA A 3 -22.61 39.85 -28.11
N PRO A 4 -21.76 39.90 -27.06
CA PRO A 4 -21.13 38.70 -26.49
C PRO A 4 -21.04 38.68 -24.93
N MET A 5 -20.28 37.72 -24.37
CA MET A 5 -19.53 37.74 -23.08
C MET A 5 -20.27 37.95 -21.74
N ALA A 6 -20.02 37.04 -20.79
CA ALA A 6 -20.01 37.37 -19.38
C ALA A 6 -18.91 36.58 -18.64
N ALA A 7 -17.83 37.28 -18.32
CA ALA A 7 -16.88 36.92 -17.27
C ALA A 7 -17.30 37.62 -15.98
N VAL A 8 -17.29 36.92 -14.84
CA VAL A 8 -17.19 37.56 -13.52
C VAL A 8 -16.49 36.62 -12.53
N THR A 9 -15.52 37.19 -11.82
CA THR A 9 -14.52 36.58 -10.92
C THR A 9 -14.98 36.68 -9.43
N PRO A 10 -14.11 36.62 -8.38
CA PRO A 10 -14.21 35.66 -7.28
C PRO A 10 -14.66 36.31 -5.95
N GLY A 11 -14.99 35.50 -4.94
CA GLY A 11 -15.34 35.99 -3.60
C GLY A 11 -14.75 35.10 -2.50
N GLY A 12 -13.61 35.51 -1.96
CA GLY A 12 -13.09 35.02 -0.69
C GLY A 12 -13.69 35.83 0.47
N THR A 13 -13.94 35.17 1.59
CA THR A 13 -14.13 35.83 2.88
C THR A 13 -13.33 35.07 3.94
N ALA A 14 -12.24 35.69 4.39
CA ALA A 14 -11.62 35.40 5.66
C ALA A 14 -12.25 36.33 6.70
N SER A 15 -12.73 35.78 7.81
CA SER A 15 -13.08 36.56 9.00
C SER A 15 -12.18 36.15 10.15
N ALA A 16 -11.33 37.09 10.55
CA ALA A 16 -10.60 37.12 11.80
C ALA A 16 -11.53 37.59 12.93
N SER A 17 -11.26 37.16 14.17
CA SER A 17 -11.44 37.96 15.37
C SER A 17 -10.66 37.34 16.53
N GLY A 18 -9.70 38.11 17.06
CA GLY A 18 -9.28 38.01 18.46
C GLY A 18 -10.41 38.45 19.39
N VAL A 19 -10.28 38.57 20.70
CA VAL A 19 -9.17 38.97 21.56
C VAL A 19 -9.68 38.83 23.03
N LEU A 20 -8.78 39.02 24.00
CA LEU A 20 -9.01 39.41 25.42
C LEU A 20 -9.40 38.25 26.36
N GLY A 21 -8.64 37.93 27.41
CA GLY A 21 -8.38 38.75 28.60
C GLY A 21 -9.32 38.24 29.71
N GLY A 22 -8.89 37.67 30.83
CA GLY A 22 -7.98 38.25 31.81
C GLY A 22 -8.78 38.61 33.07
N SER A 23 -8.78 37.68 34.03
CA SER A 23 -8.81 37.88 35.50
C SER A 23 -10.05 38.45 36.24
N SER A 24 -10.33 37.74 37.36
CA SER A 24 -10.80 38.24 38.68
C SER A 24 -12.30 38.40 38.95
N SER A 25 -12.83 37.59 39.88
CA SER A 25 -13.44 38.12 41.11
C SER A 25 -13.61 37.04 42.19
N LEU A 26 -13.17 37.37 43.39
CA LEU A 26 -13.38 36.69 44.67
C LEU A 26 -14.87 36.65 45.04
N LEU A 27 -15.29 35.72 45.90
CA LEU A 27 -15.99 35.98 47.17
C LEU A 27 -16.34 34.66 47.88
N ALA A 28 -16.12 34.65 49.19
CA ALA A 28 -16.30 33.55 50.13
C ALA A 28 -17.69 33.59 50.79
N ASN A 29 -18.22 32.42 51.18
CA ASN A 29 -19.09 32.11 52.35
C ASN A 29 -19.65 30.68 52.15
N GLY A 30 -19.82 29.80 53.13
CA GLY A 30 -19.69 29.82 54.58
C GLY A 30 -19.99 28.39 55.08
N ASN A 31 -19.44 28.04 56.23
CA ASN A 31 -19.60 26.74 56.90
C ASN A 31 -21.06 26.48 57.34
N ASN A 32 -21.49 25.21 57.33
CA ASN A 32 -22.45 24.69 58.30
C ASN A 32 -22.28 23.18 58.47
N ASP A 33 -22.43 22.79 59.73
CA ASP A 33 -22.18 21.59 60.49
C ASP A 33 -22.62 20.23 59.93
N GLY A 34 -21.93 19.23 60.49
CA GLY A 34 -22.16 17.82 60.23
C GLY A 34 -23.46 17.26 60.78
N THR A 35 -23.85 16.13 60.19
CA THR A 35 -24.72 15.13 60.79
C THR A 35 -24.30 13.77 60.22
N SER A 36 -24.35 12.77 61.10
CA SER A 36 -23.61 11.52 61.09
C SER A 36 -24.31 10.35 60.38
N VAL A 37 -23.57 9.24 60.20
CA VAL A 37 -24.03 7.82 60.10
C VAL A 37 -24.67 7.46 58.75
N ALA A 38 -24.30 6.41 58.01
CA ALA A 38 -23.48 5.22 58.19
C ALA A 38 -23.01 4.70 56.80
N PRO A 39 -22.12 3.70 56.74
CA PRO A 39 -21.52 3.21 55.51
C PRO A 39 -22.47 2.26 54.76
N SER A 40 -22.55 2.41 53.46
CA SER A 40 -23.02 1.34 52.57
C SER A 40 -21.98 1.19 51.47
N ASP A 41 -21.14 0.20 51.73
CA ASP A 41 -20.33 -0.54 50.77
C ASP A 41 -21.19 -0.93 49.54
N GLU A 42 -20.52 -1.31 48.44
CA GLU A 42 -21.08 -1.77 47.15
C GLU A 42 -21.19 -0.76 45.99
N THR A 43 -20.21 0.14 45.83
CA THR A 43 -20.00 0.84 44.54
C THR A 43 -18.53 0.85 44.10
N ASP A 44 -17.92 -0.32 43.89
CA ASP A 44 -16.63 -0.33 43.16
C ASP A 44 -16.29 -1.63 42.39
N HIS A 45 -17.26 -2.20 41.66
CA HIS A 45 -16.96 -3.32 40.74
C HIS A 45 -17.46 -3.15 39.30
N LEU A 46 -17.95 -1.96 38.91
CA LEU A 46 -18.41 -1.69 37.54
C LEU A 46 -17.43 -0.85 36.69
N LEU A 47 -16.37 -0.29 37.27
CA LEU A 47 -15.42 0.54 36.54
C LEU A 47 -14.20 -0.20 35.96
N ALA A 48 -13.94 -1.44 36.40
CA ALA A 48 -12.76 -2.21 35.99
C ALA A 48 -12.79 -2.75 34.55
N HIS A 49 -13.96 -2.76 33.87
CA HIS A 49 -14.11 -3.25 32.49
C HIS A 49 -14.07 -2.15 31.43
N THR A 50 -14.01 -0.88 31.84
CA THR A 50 -14.03 0.27 30.93
C THR A 50 -12.76 0.49 30.08
N PRO A 51 -11.52 0.24 30.56
CA PRO A 51 -10.33 0.54 29.74
C PRO A 51 -10.18 -0.43 28.56
N ASP A 52 -10.62 -1.69 28.70
CA ASP A 52 -10.52 -2.68 27.63
C ASP A 52 -11.51 -2.41 26.49
N LEU A 53 -12.72 -1.93 26.82
CA LEU A 53 -13.70 -1.51 25.83
C LEU A 53 -13.25 -0.24 25.07
N GLN A 54 -12.67 0.73 25.77
CA GLN A 54 -12.12 1.94 25.14
C GLN A 54 -10.93 1.61 24.22
N LYS A 55 -10.02 0.72 24.64
CA LYS A 55 -8.92 0.22 23.81
C LYS A 55 -9.42 -0.51 22.56
N THR A 56 -10.46 -1.33 22.70
CA THR A 56 -11.11 -2.02 21.58
C THR A 56 -11.71 -1.03 20.59
N ARG A 57 -12.43 -0.01 21.06
CA ARG A 57 -13.01 1.05 20.21
C ARG A 57 -11.94 1.82 19.43
N ALA A 58 -10.86 2.25 20.11
CA ALA A 58 -9.75 2.94 19.47
C ALA A 58 -9.05 2.07 18.41
N ALA A 59 -8.89 0.76 18.67
CA ALA A 59 -8.33 -0.18 17.71
C ALA A 59 -9.23 -0.35 16.47
N ILE A 60 -10.55 -0.46 16.66
CA ILE A 60 -11.54 -0.53 15.57
C ILE A 60 -11.48 0.74 14.72
N GLU A 61 -11.42 1.92 15.35
CA GLU A 61 -11.32 3.19 14.64
C GLU A 61 -10.04 3.25 13.80
N HIS A 62 -8.89 2.90 14.39
CA HIS A 62 -7.62 2.88 13.67
C HIS A 62 -7.62 1.90 12.48
N VAL A 63 -8.21 0.71 12.62
CA VAL A 63 -8.37 -0.22 11.48
C VAL A 63 -9.35 0.34 10.44
N SER A 64 -10.42 1.00 10.86
CA SER A 64 -11.38 1.65 9.96
C SER A 64 -10.74 2.76 9.12
N GLN A 65 -9.88 3.57 9.73
CA GLN A 65 -9.08 4.57 9.02
C GLN A 65 -8.13 3.91 8.00
N LYS A 66 -7.50 2.79 8.35
CA LYS A 66 -6.66 2.02 7.40
C LYS A 66 -7.46 1.48 6.21
N ILE A 67 -8.69 1.01 6.46
CA ILE A 67 -9.61 0.57 5.40
C ILE A 67 -9.93 1.74 4.47
N ALA A 68 -10.31 2.89 5.00
CA ALA A 68 -10.62 4.09 4.22
C ALA A 68 -9.43 4.51 3.34
N ARG A 69 -8.24 4.68 3.94
CA ARG A 69 -7.01 5.04 3.22
C ARG A 69 -6.64 4.01 2.14
N THR A 70 -6.78 2.71 2.43
CA THR A 70 -6.44 1.65 1.45
C THR A 70 -7.40 1.69 0.25
N ARG A 71 -8.68 1.99 0.47
CA ARG A 71 -9.65 2.18 -0.63
C ARG A 71 -9.29 3.38 -1.49
N GLU A 72 -8.87 4.49 -0.88
CA GLU A 72 -8.40 5.66 -1.62
C GLU A 72 -7.15 5.35 -2.45
N LEU A 73 -6.19 4.61 -1.90
CA LEU A 73 -5.00 4.17 -2.65
C LEU A 73 -5.37 3.31 -3.86
N ILE A 74 -6.33 2.39 -3.73
CA ILE A 74 -6.82 1.59 -4.86
C ILE A 74 -7.42 2.49 -5.93
N LYS A 75 -8.26 3.45 -5.54
CA LYS A 75 -8.87 4.40 -6.49
C LYS A 75 -7.81 5.24 -7.19
N ALA A 76 -6.84 5.77 -6.45
CA ALA A 76 -5.74 6.57 -7.01
C ALA A 76 -4.89 5.77 -8.00
N GLU A 77 -4.58 4.51 -7.69
CA GLU A 77 -3.84 3.62 -8.60
C GLU A 77 -4.67 3.28 -9.85
N GLN A 78 -5.99 3.08 -9.71
CA GLN A 78 -6.90 2.89 -10.85
C GLN A 78 -6.93 4.13 -11.76
N THR A 79 -7.08 5.33 -11.19
CA THR A 79 -7.01 6.59 -11.95
C THR A 79 -5.67 6.73 -12.67
N THR A 80 -4.57 6.47 -11.96
CA THR A 80 -3.22 6.49 -12.55
C THR A 80 -3.10 5.49 -13.70
N ARG A 81 -3.67 4.29 -13.57
CA ARG A 81 -3.68 3.29 -14.64
C ARG A 81 -4.48 3.76 -15.85
N ASP A 82 -5.63 4.38 -15.64
CA ASP A 82 -6.46 4.90 -16.72
C ASP A 82 -5.75 6.06 -17.46
N ASP A 83 -5.08 6.95 -16.73
CA ASP A 83 -4.23 8.01 -17.30
C ASP A 83 -3.08 7.42 -18.14
N ASN A 84 -2.42 6.36 -17.65
CA ASN A 84 -1.37 5.67 -18.39
C ASN A 84 -1.90 4.99 -19.67
N VAL A 85 -3.14 4.45 -19.65
CA VAL A 85 -3.79 3.89 -20.84
C VAL A 85 -4.06 5.00 -21.86
N ASN A 86 -4.60 6.14 -21.42
CA ASN A 86 -4.85 7.29 -22.29
C ASN A 86 -3.56 7.82 -22.92
N GLU A 87 -2.49 7.94 -22.13
CA GLU A 87 -1.16 8.33 -22.63
C GLU A 87 -0.64 7.33 -23.67
N TYR A 88 -0.75 6.02 -23.40
CA TYR A 88 -0.35 4.97 -24.34
C TYR A 88 -1.08 5.09 -25.67
N LEU A 89 -2.41 5.21 -25.65
CA LEU A 89 -3.21 5.33 -26.87
C LEU A 89 -2.84 6.57 -27.68
N LYS A 90 -2.60 7.70 -27.01
CA LYS A 90 -2.18 8.96 -27.65
C LYS A 90 -0.81 8.85 -28.33
N LEU A 91 0.16 8.23 -27.67
CA LEU A 91 1.50 8.04 -28.22
C LEU A 91 1.50 7.00 -29.35
N ALA A 92 0.75 5.92 -29.18
CA ALA A 92 0.63 4.85 -30.17
C ALA A 92 0.04 5.34 -31.50
N ALA A 93 -0.92 6.28 -31.47
CA ALA A 93 -1.58 6.79 -32.67
C ALA A 93 -0.63 7.44 -33.70
N ASN A 94 0.49 8.00 -33.25
CA ASN A 94 1.44 8.73 -34.09
C ASN A 94 2.83 8.08 -34.17
N ALA A 95 3.01 6.89 -33.59
CA ALA A 95 4.32 6.26 -33.46
C ALA A 95 4.67 5.41 -34.68
N ASP A 96 5.93 5.50 -35.12
CA ASP A 96 6.49 4.57 -36.10
C ASP A 96 6.73 3.17 -35.50
N ARG A 97 7.11 2.21 -36.35
CA ARG A 97 7.29 0.80 -35.95
C ARG A 97 8.28 0.59 -34.80
N GLN A 98 9.37 1.34 -34.74
CA GLN A 98 10.36 1.20 -33.67
C GLN A 98 9.91 1.90 -32.39
N GLN A 99 9.32 3.10 -32.51
CA GLN A 99 8.74 3.82 -31.37
C GLN A 99 7.62 3.02 -30.72
N MET A 100 6.75 2.39 -31.53
CA MET A 100 5.66 1.55 -31.05
C MET A 100 6.14 0.44 -30.12
N GLN A 101 7.23 -0.24 -30.47
CA GLN A 101 7.81 -1.29 -29.61
C GLN A 101 8.28 -0.72 -28.26
N ARG A 102 8.94 0.45 -28.26
CA ARG A 102 9.39 1.09 -27.03
C ARG A 102 8.21 1.54 -26.16
N ILE A 103 7.20 2.17 -26.76
CA ILE A 103 5.97 2.62 -26.08
C ILE A 103 5.25 1.43 -25.46
N LYS A 104 5.09 0.33 -26.20
CA LYS A 104 4.48 -0.91 -25.71
C LYS A 104 5.23 -1.47 -24.51
N ASN A 105 6.55 -1.58 -24.57
CA ASN A 105 7.35 -2.11 -23.46
C ASN A 105 7.20 -1.28 -22.18
N VAL A 106 7.17 0.06 -22.30
CA VAL A 106 6.96 0.96 -21.15
C VAL A 106 5.55 0.78 -20.59
N PHE A 107 4.53 0.71 -21.45
CA PHE A 107 3.15 0.50 -21.03
C PHE A 107 2.98 -0.84 -20.31
N GLU A 108 3.46 -1.94 -20.87
CA GLU A 108 3.34 -3.27 -20.26
C GLU A 108 3.99 -3.30 -18.87
N LYS A 109 5.19 -2.71 -18.74
CA LYS A 109 5.88 -2.62 -17.45
C LYS A 109 5.09 -1.81 -16.42
N LYS A 110 4.55 -0.64 -16.81
CA LYS A 110 3.69 0.18 -15.93
C LYS A 110 2.41 -0.55 -15.55
N ASN A 111 1.75 -1.19 -16.53
CA ASN A 111 0.51 -1.93 -16.31
C ASN A 111 0.71 -3.12 -15.36
N GLN A 112 1.77 -3.90 -15.55
CA GLN A 112 2.13 -5.01 -14.65
C GLN A 112 2.36 -4.51 -13.22
N LYS A 113 3.10 -3.40 -13.04
CA LYS A 113 3.32 -2.79 -11.72
C LYS A 113 2.00 -2.34 -11.08
N SER A 114 1.13 -1.66 -11.83
CA SER A 114 -0.16 -1.20 -11.31
C SER A 114 -1.05 -2.39 -10.92
N ALA A 115 -1.11 -3.44 -11.74
CA ALA A 115 -1.91 -4.63 -11.48
C ALA A 115 -1.44 -5.35 -10.21
N GLN A 116 -0.12 -5.52 -10.04
CA GLN A 116 0.45 -6.08 -8.81
C GLN A 116 0.14 -5.22 -7.59
N THR A 117 0.26 -3.89 -7.71
CA THR A 117 0.00 -2.95 -6.62
C THR A 117 -1.47 -3.00 -6.20
N ILE A 118 -2.40 -2.97 -7.15
CA ILE A 118 -3.85 -3.10 -6.89
C ILE A 118 -4.14 -4.43 -6.21
N ALA A 119 -3.60 -5.55 -6.69
CA ALA A 119 -3.81 -6.87 -6.07
C ALA A 119 -3.30 -6.92 -4.61
N GLN A 120 -2.14 -6.32 -4.33
CA GLN A 120 -1.60 -6.23 -2.98
C GLN A 120 -2.47 -5.36 -2.07
N LEU A 121 -2.96 -4.22 -2.57
CA LEU A 121 -3.85 -3.33 -1.83
C LEU A 121 -5.20 -4.00 -1.55
N GLN A 122 -5.75 -4.75 -2.50
CA GLN A 122 -6.97 -5.54 -2.33
C GLN A 122 -6.80 -6.58 -1.21
N LYS A 123 -5.71 -7.36 -1.23
CA LYS A 123 -5.40 -8.31 -0.15
C LYS A 123 -5.24 -7.63 1.21
N LYS A 124 -4.59 -6.45 1.26
CA LYS A 124 -4.49 -5.66 2.50
C LYS A 124 -5.86 -5.19 2.99
N LEU A 125 -6.72 -4.74 2.09
CA LEU A 125 -8.07 -4.29 2.39
C LEU A 125 -8.90 -5.42 2.99
N GLU A 126 -8.87 -6.61 2.39
CA GLU A 126 -9.52 -7.81 2.92
C GLU A 126 -9.04 -8.17 4.33
N ASN A 127 -7.71 -8.16 4.54
CA ASN A 127 -7.12 -8.41 5.85
C ASN A 127 -7.56 -7.39 6.92
N TYR A 128 -7.65 -6.10 6.57
CA TYR A 128 -8.13 -5.09 7.51
C TYR A 128 -9.63 -5.22 7.80
N ILE A 129 -10.44 -5.53 6.80
CA ILE A 129 -11.88 -5.78 6.98
C ILE A 129 -12.09 -6.99 7.90
N LYS A 130 -11.35 -8.08 7.68
CA LYS A 130 -11.38 -9.26 8.56
C LYS A 130 -11.00 -8.88 9.99
N ARG A 131 -9.87 -8.17 10.17
CA ARG A 131 -9.40 -7.72 11.49
C ARG A 131 -10.41 -6.83 12.22
N LYS A 132 -11.08 -5.92 11.50
CA LYS A 132 -12.13 -5.08 12.08
C LYS A 132 -13.26 -5.94 12.66
N ARG A 133 -13.72 -6.93 11.89
CA ARG A 133 -14.75 -7.88 12.34
C ARG A 133 -14.28 -8.70 13.55
N ASP A 134 -13.03 -9.16 13.54
CA ASP A 134 -12.48 -9.95 14.64
C ASP A 134 -12.43 -9.13 15.96
N LEU A 135 -12.05 -7.85 15.87
CA LEU A 135 -12.06 -6.90 17.01
C LEU A 135 -13.48 -6.59 17.50
N GLU A 136 -14.46 -6.53 16.61
CA GLU A 136 -15.88 -6.34 16.95
C GLU A 136 -16.46 -7.57 17.67
N THR A 137 -16.08 -8.78 17.27
CA THR A 137 -16.60 -10.03 17.85
C THR A 137 -15.89 -10.43 19.14
N HIS A 138 -14.57 -10.26 19.24
CA HIS A 138 -13.76 -10.85 20.31
C HIS A 138 -13.02 -9.82 21.19
N GLY A 139 -13.17 -8.52 20.92
CA GLY A 139 -12.48 -7.44 21.63
C GLY A 139 -10.97 -7.35 21.36
N ALA A 140 -10.30 -6.35 21.92
CA ALA A 140 -8.86 -6.16 21.77
C ALA A 140 -8.00 -7.21 22.53
N SER A 141 -8.57 -7.86 23.54
CA SER A 141 -7.91 -8.86 24.39
C SER A 141 -7.48 -10.13 23.63
N SER A 142 -8.25 -10.55 22.63
CA SER A 142 -7.99 -11.74 21.80
C SER A 142 -7.20 -11.44 20.53
N SER A 143 -7.02 -10.16 20.18
CA SER A 143 -6.41 -9.72 18.92
C SER A 143 -4.88 -9.90 18.84
N TRP A 144 -4.21 -10.35 19.92
CA TRP A 144 -2.76 -10.45 19.99
C TRP A 144 -2.30 -11.82 20.50
N GLN A 145 -2.60 -12.90 19.77
CA GLN A 145 -1.75 -14.08 19.85
C GLN A 145 -0.67 -14.02 18.77
N PRO A 146 0.64 -14.02 19.14
CA PRO A 146 1.78 -14.08 18.21
C PRO A 146 1.82 -15.30 17.26
N ARG A 147 0.82 -16.20 17.34
CA ARG A 147 0.74 -17.47 16.60
C ARG A 147 0.71 -17.26 15.08
N ASP A 148 0.03 -16.23 14.60
CA ASP A 148 -0.18 -16.02 13.15
C ASP A 148 1.01 -15.41 12.42
N VAL A 149 1.87 -14.68 13.14
CA VAL A 149 3.07 -14.05 12.54
C VAL A 149 4.16 -15.09 12.31
N LEU A 150 4.33 -16.04 13.24
CA LEU A 150 5.26 -17.16 13.10
C LEU A 150 4.89 -18.09 11.92
N GLN A 151 3.59 -18.29 11.66
CA GLN A 151 3.13 -19.14 10.55
C GLN A 151 3.40 -18.51 9.17
N ASN A 152 3.18 -17.19 9.03
CA ASN A 152 3.44 -16.49 7.77
C ASN A 152 4.93 -16.35 7.46
N VAL A 153 5.76 -16.15 8.49
CA VAL A 153 7.22 -16.10 8.31
C VAL A 153 7.76 -17.49 7.96
N GLY A 154 7.35 -18.56 8.65
CA GLY A 154 7.83 -19.93 8.39
C GLY A 154 7.57 -20.46 6.98
N GLN A 155 6.47 -20.04 6.33
CA GLN A 155 6.15 -20.40 4.95
C GLN A 155 6.97 -19.62 3.92
N GLY A 156 7.36 -18.38 4.23
CA GLY A 156 8.23 -17.56 3.37
C GLY A 156 9.68 -18.05 3.33
N ILE A 157 10.24 -18.49 4.45
CA ILE A 157 11.62 -19.01 4.52
C ILE A 157 11.76 -20.41 3.91
N SER A 158 10.73 -21.26 4.03
CA SER A 158 10.76 -22.63 3.48
C SER A 158 10.87 -22.66 1.95
N GLY A 159 10.20 -21.72 1.25
CA GLY A 159 10.28 -21.62 -0.20
C GLY A 159 11.65 -21.17 -0.72
N VAL A 160 12.37 -20.35 0.06
CA VAL A 160 13.73 -19.90 -0.32
C VAL A 160 14.75 -21.03 -0.11
N VAL A 161 14.65 -21.77 1.01
CA VAL A 161 15.54 -22.92 1.31
C VAL A 161 15.39 -24.08 0.29
N GLY A 162 14.19 -24.29 -0.26
CA GLY A 162 13.95 -25.28 -1.33
C GLY A 162 14.58 -24.90 -2.68
N ASN A 163 14.57 -23.61 -3.04
CA ASN A 163 15.07 -23.15 -4.34
C ASN A 163 16.60 -23.08 -4.44
N ILE A 164 17.33 -22.92 -3.33
CA ILE A 164 18.81 -22.91 -3.33
C ILE A 164 19.38 -24.28 -3.73
N LYS A 165 18.67 -25.37 -3.45
CA LYS A 165 19.15 -26.74 -3.72
C LYS A 165 19.08 -27.12 -5.21
N GLY A 166 18.33 -26.38 -6.03
CA GLY A 166 18.24 -26.60 -7.49
C GLY A 166 18.92 -25.53 -8.36
N GLY A 167 19.30 -24.38 -7.79
CA GLY A 167 19.76 -23.21 -8.55
C GLY A 167 21.22 -23.21 -9.03
N LEU A 168 22.03 -24.19 -8.64
CA LEU A 168 23.46 -24.25 -9.00
C LEU A 168 23.77 -25.19 -10.18
N SER A 169 22.77 -25.82 -10.81
CA SER A 169 23.01 -26.78 -11.90
C SER A 169 23.06 -26.15 -13.30
N GLY A 170 22.95 -24.83 -13.45
CA GLY A 170 22.77 -24.16 -14.75
C GLY A 170 23.88 -23.20 -15.20
N LEU A 171 24.98 -23.07 -14.46
CA LEU A 171 26.05 -22.09 -14.77
C LEU A 171 27.42 -22.74 -14.99
N ALA A 172 27.48 -23.87 -15.69
CA ALA A 172 28.73 -24.43 -16.19
C ALA A 172 28.70 -24.50 -17.72
N SER A 173 29.69 -23.86 -18.35
CA SER A 173 30.01 -23.85 -19.78
C SER A 173 29.43 -22.70 -20.61
N VAL A 174 29.91 -21.49 -20.32
CA VAL A 174 30.34 -20.58 -21.40
C VAL A 174 31.74 -20.09 -21.04
N ALA A 175 32.75 -20.87 -21.40
CA ALA A 175 34.13 -20.42 -21.44
C ALA A 175 34.51 -20.20 -22.91
N HIS A 176 34.80 -18.95 -23.24
CA HIS A 176 35.47 -18.55 -24.47
C HIS A 176 36.98 -18.77 -24.33
N SER A 177 37.58 -19.58 -25.19
CA SER A 177 39.01 -19.59 -25.59
C SER A 177 39.17 -20.77 -26.54
N SER A 178 39.69 -20.69 -27.76
CA SER A 178 40.83 -19.91 -28.21
C SER A 178 40.72 -19.63 -29.71
N THR A 179 41.39 -18.55 -30.10
CA THR A 179 41.77 -18.17 -31.45
C THR A 179 42.40 -19.33 -32.23
N ASP A 180 41.83 -19.69 -33.38
CA ASP A 180 42.60 -20.26 -34.48
C ASP A 180 42.11 -19.61 -35.78
N ASN A 181 42.69 -18.45 -36.05
CA ASN A 181 42.63 -17.81 -37.36
C ASN A 181 43.74 -18.43 -38.19
N LYS A 182 43.40 -19.41 -39.04
CA LYS A 182 44.32 -19.92 -40.06
C LYS A 182 43.59 -20.19 -41.36
N TYR A 183 43.60 -19.19 -42.21
CA TYR A 183 43.58 -19.33 -43.67
C TYR A 183 44.68 -18.38 -44.20
N PRO A 184 45.28 -18.58 -45.38
CA PRO A 184 44.92 -19.50 -46.48
C PRO A 184 46.14 -20.24 -47.07
N SER A 185 46.02 -20.73 -48.32
CA SER A 185 47.07 -21.22 -49.25
C SER A 185 47.41 -22.72 -49.11
N ASP A 186 47.35 -23.58 -50.12
CA ASP A 186 47.24 -23.39 -51.58
C ASP A 186 46.47 -24.56 -52.21
N ASP A 187 45.94 -24.31 -53.40
CA ASP A 187 45.53 -25.30 -54.39
C ASP A 187 46.54 -26.44 -54.49
N ASP A 188 46.08 -27.68 -54.34
CA ASP A 188 46.75 -28.79 -54.99
C ASP A 188 45.75 -29.68 -55.73
N SER A 189 46.10 -29.86 -57.01
CA SER A 189 45.43 -30.67 -58.01
C SER A 189 45.33 -32.13 -57.60
N SER A 190 44.25 -32.81 -58.00
CA SER A 190 44.23 -34.14 -58.65
C SER A 190 42.80 -34.70 -58.59
N SER A 191 42.04 -34.74 -59.70
CA SER A 191 42.06 -35.70 -60.81
C SER A 191 41.41 -37.05 -60.51
N LEU A 192 40.67 -37.54 -61.52
CA LEU A 192 40.38 -38.95 -61.84
C LEU A 192 39.22 -39.58 -61.04
N THR A 193 38.02 -39.68 -61.62
CA THR A 193 37.50 -40.68 -62.62
C THR A 193 37.13 -42.04 -62.02
N SER A 194 35.96 -42.50 -62.47
CA SER A 194 35.46 -43.90 -62.53
C SER A 194 35.08 -44.52 -61.17
N GLU A 195 33.99 -45.26 -61.03
CA GLU A 195 33.10 -45.98 -61.96
C GLU A 195 31.72 -46.11 -61.31
#